data_AF-A0A2V9YPM1-F1
#
_entry.id   AF-A0A2V9YPM1-F1
#
_cell.length_a   1.000
_cell.length_b   1.000
_cell.length_c   1.000
_cell.angle_alpha   90.00
_cell.angle_beta   90.00
_cell.angle_gamma   90.00
#
_symmetry.space_group_name_H-M   'P 1'
#
loop_
_entity.id
_entity.type
_entity.pdbx_description
1 polymer ?
#
loop_
_entity_poly.entity_id
_entity_poly.type
_entity_poly.pdbx_seq_one_letter_code
_entity_poly.pdbx_strand_id
1 'polypeptide(L)'
;MTGLEQAAQVTSDYTYVIGEVTAEYLRNLKRTNQGTKIPCNSATRVNNMPPHQNTRRWRRLQVDLPIQLYVRNGNSQIVVPGRATEISEGGMGFCAGIDLNPGDLLEVQFEEPGTRVMGVIRSRAAYSFGLEFLSPLAV
;
A
#
# COMPACT_ATOMS: atom_id res chain seq x y z
N MET A 1 -4.71 -30.10 15.31
CA MET A 1 -3.56 -29.16 15.22
C MET A 1 -3.78 -28.25 14.01
N THR A 2 -4.80 -27.40 13.98
CA THR A 2 -5.36 -26.97 12.67
C THR A 2 -6.15 -25.66 12.71
N GLY A 3 -5.52 -24.54 13.08
CA GLY A 3 -6.14 -23.21 12.90
C GLY A 3 -5.20 -22.06 13.27
N LEU A 4 -4.65 -22.11 14.48
CA LEU A 4 -3.76 -21.05 14.99
C LEU A 4 -2.42 -20.96 14.25
N GLU A 5 -1.83 -22.08 13.85
CA GLU A 5 -0.57 -22.12 13.10
C GLU A 5 -0.74 -21.59 11.67
N GLN A 6 -1.90 -21.85 11.04
CA GLN A 6 -2.21 -21.34 9.72
C GLN A 6 -2.45 -19.84 9.74
N ALA A 7 -3.19 -19.31 10.71
CA ALA A 7 -3.39 -17.86 10.80
C ALA A 7 -2.11 -17.09 11.16
N ALA A 8 -1.24 -17.68 11.98
CA ALA A 8 0.08 -17.14 12.28
C ALA A 8 0.98 -17.13 11.03
N GLN A 9 0.97 -18.21 10.25
CA GLN A 9 1.72 -18.28 8.99
C GLN A 9 1.22 -17.23 8.00
N VAL A 10 -0.09 -17.10 7.81
CA VAL A 10 -0.64 -16.12 6.85
C VAL A 10 -0.37 -14.68 7.33
N THR A 11 -0.47 -14.39 8.63
CA THR A 11 -0.10 -13.07 9.18
C THR A 11 1.40 -12.78 9.01
N SER A 12 2.25 -13.79 9.23
CA SER A 12 3.69 -13.72 8.99
C SER A 12 3.99 -13.50 7.52
N ASP A 13 3.32 -14.19 6.62
CA ASP A 13 3.48 -14.06 5.17
C ASP A 13 3.08 -12.65 4.70
N TYR A 14 1.99 -12.09 5.23
CA TYR A 14 1.59 -10.70 4.91
C TYR A 14 2.58 -9.66 5.44
N THR A 15 3.00 -9.79 6.71
CA THR A 15 3.95 -8.86 7.33
C THR A 15 5.31 -8.95 6.63
N TYR A 16 5.72 -10.16 6.25
CA TYR A 16 6.92 -10.44 5.48
C TYR A 16 6.83 -9.81 4.09
N VAL A 17 5.71 -10.00 3.37
CA VAL A 17 5.51 -9.43 2.03
C VAL A 17 5.49 -7.91 2.05
N ILE A 18 4.76 -7.29 2.99
CA ILE A 18 4.77 -5.82 3.12
C ILE A 18 6.16 -5.34 3.52
N GLY A 19 6.86 -6.09 4.39
CA GLY A 19 8.26 -5.86 4.76
C GLY A 19 9.23 -5.97 3.59
N GLU A 20 9.04 -6.94 2.69
CA GLU A 20 9.85 -7.14 1.49
C GLU A 20 9.59 -6.05 0.46
N VAL A 21 8.32 -5.73 0.16
CA VAL A 21 7.94 -4.63 -0.74
C VAL A 21 8.54 -3.31 -0.26
N THR A 22 8.44 -3.03 1.04
CA THR A 22 9.01 -1.80 1.62
C THR A 22 10.53 -1.82 1.64
N ALA A 23 11.17 -2.94 1.98
CA ALA A 23 12.62 -3.06 1.96
C ALA A 23 13.19 -2.96 0.53
N GLU A 24 12.53 -3.57 -0.44
CA GLU A 24 12.88 -3.51 -1.86
C GLU A 24 12.72 -2.10 -2.41
N TYR A 25 11.61 -1.44 -2.11
CA TYR A 25 11.44 -0.03 -2.45
C TYR A 25 12.57 0.84 -1.86
N LEU A 26 12.92 0.65 -0.58
CA LEU A 26 14.04 1.37 0.04
C LEU A 26 15.40 1.03 -0.58
N ARG A 27 15.62 -0.23 -0.99
CA ARG A 27 16.82 -0.64 -1.72
C ARG A 27 16.89 0.04 -3.08
N ASN A 28 15.78 0.06 -3.82
CA ASN A 28 15.69 0.70 -5.13
C ASN A 28 15.83 2.22 -5.03
N LEU A 29 15.25 2.86 -4.01
CA LEU A 29 15.44 4.28 -3.72
C LEU A 29 16.91 4.62 -3.42
N LYS A 30 17.63 3.77 -2.68
CA LYS A 30 19.08 3.96 -2.45
C LYS A 30 19.92 3.80 -3.72
N ARG A 31 19.45 2.96 -4.67
CA ARG A 31 20.10 2.77 -5.97
C ARG A 31 19.84 3.96 -6.90
N THR A 32 18.61 4.48 -6.95
CA THR A 32 18.25 5.62 -7.82
C THR A 32 18.81 6.96 -7.31
N ASN A 33 19.01 7.12 -6.00
CA ASN A 33 19.59 8.33 -5.41
C ASN A 33 21.11 8.49 -5.58
N GLN A 34 21.80 7.57 -6.28
CA GLN A 34 23.19 7.82 -6.71
C GLN A 34 23.30 8.78 -7.91
N GLY A 35 22.18 9.23 -8.49
CA GLY A 35 22.17 10.01 -9.74
C GLY A 35 21.49 11.38 -9.75
N THR A 36 20.87 11.87 -8.66
CA THR A 36 20.17 13.18 -8.74
C THR A 36 20.39 14.04 -7.50
N LYS A 37 21.40 14.92 -7.56
CA LYS A 37 21.43 16.14 -6.74
C LYS A 37 20.40 17.11 -7.33
N ILE A 38 19.18 17.11 -6.81
CA ILE A 38 18.24 18.21 -7.07
C ILE A 38 18.69 19.39 -6.19
N PRO A 39 19.06 20.56 -6.74
CA PRO A 39 19.31 21.74 -5.93
C PRO A 39 17.97 22.23 -5.38
N CYS A 40 17.85 22.31 -4.06
CA CYS A 40 16.72 22.93 -3.40
C CYS A 40 16.82 24.45 -3.57
N ASN A 41 15.96 25.03 -4.41
CA ASN A 41 15.68 26.45 -4.44
C ASN A 41 14.19 26.72 -4.18
N SER A 42 13.86 27.10 -2.95
CA SER A 42 13.05 28.28 -2.66
C SER A 42 12.75 28.36 -1.17
N ALA A 43 13.17 29.48 -0.59
CA ALA A 43 12.84 29.90 0.76
C ALA A 43 11.32 30.00 0.91
N THR A 44 10.75 29.16 1.77
CA THR A 44 9.41 29.41 2.34
C THR A 44 9.60 29.57 3.85
N ARG A 45 9.13 30.70 4.38
CA ARG A 45 9.26 31.11 5.77
C ARG A 45 8.86 29.97 6.71
N VAL A 46 9.80 29.59 7.59
CA VAL A 46 9.57 28.65 8.68
C VAL A 46 8.74 29.39 9.73
N ASN A 47 7.41 29.30 9.63
CA ASN A 47 6.56 29.63 10.77
C ASN A 47 6.76 28.50 11.80
N ASN A 48 7.13 28.88 13.03
CA ASN A 48 7.24 28.04 14.22
C ASN A 48 5.90 27.33 14.55
N MET A 49 5.51 26.33 13.76
CA MET A 49 4.44 25.41 14.10
C MET A 49 5.09 24.24 14.84
N PRO A 50 4.63 23.88 16.05
CA PRO A 50 5.14 22.69 16.72
C PRO A 50 4.97 21.49 15.77
N PRO A 51 5.96 20.58 15.69
CA PRO A 51 5.90 19.44 14.79
C PRO A 51 4.59 18.73 15.06
N HIS A 52 3.71 18.69 14.05
CA HIS A 52 2.41 18.04 14.14
C HIS A 52 2.70 16.61 14.60
N GLN A 53 2.42 16.30 15.87
CA GLN A 53 2.66 14.98 16.41
C GLN A 53 1.85 14.04 15.54
N ASN A 54 2.56 13.20 14.80
CA ASN A 54 1.95 12.30 13.85
C ASN A 54 1.13 11.29 14.65
N THR A 55 -0.17 11.55 14.78
CA THR A 55 -1.12 10.73 15.56
C THR A 55 -1.43 9.40 14.89
N ARG A 56 -0.79 9.09 13.75
CA ARG A 56 -1.00 7.83 13.03
C ARG A 56 -0.11 6.74 13.60
N ARG A 57 -0.74 5.60 13.89
CA ARG A 57 -0.10 4.38 14.45
C ARG A 57 0.95 3.76 13.52
N TRP A 58 0.89 4.04 12.21
CA TRP A 58 1.79 3.48 11.19
C TRP A 58 2.36 4.58 10.28
N ARG A 59 3.68 4.55 10.01
CA ARG A 59 4.32 5.44 9.03
C ARG A 59 3.87 5.05 7.62
N ARG A 60 3.40 6.03 6.84
CA ARG A 60 3.16 5.86 5.41
C ARG A 60 4.43 6.18 4.64
N LEU A 61 4.90 5.21 3.90
CA LEU A 61 5.98 5.38 2.94
C LEU A 61 5.35 5.82 1.63
N GLN A 62 5.75 6.99 1.13
CA GLN A 62 5.44 7.41 -0.23
C GLN A 62 6.16 6.46 -1.17
N VAL A 63 5.40 5.82 -2.05
CA VAL A 63 5.91 4.83 -3.02
C VAL A 63 5.37 5.16 -4.40
N ASP A 64 6.05 4.64 -5.42
CA ASP A 64 5.54 4.65 -6.78
C ASP A 64 5.72 3.25 -7.36
N LEU A 65 4.73 2.39 -7.13
CA LEU A 65 4.81 0.96 -7.48
C LEU A 65 3.65 0.57 -8.41
N PRO A 66 3.92 -0.09 -9.54
CA PRO A 66 2.88 -0.69 -10.35
C PRO A 66 2.20 -1.83 -9.57
N ILE A 67 0.87 -1.86 -9.62
CA ILE A 67 0.06 -2.88 -8.98
C ILE A 67 -1.01 -3.39 -9.94
N GLN A 68 -1.46 -4.62 -9.73
CA GLN A 68 -2.62 -5.18 -10.40
C GLN A 68 -3.75 -5.37 -9.39
N LEU A 69 -4.91 -4.82 -9.71
CA LEU A 69 -6.11 -4.94 -8.90
C LEU A 69 -7.00 -6.03 -9.48
N TYR A 70 -7.42 -6.92 -8.61
CA TYR A 70 -8.32 -8.02 -8.92
C TYR A 70 -9.67 -7.73 -8.29
N VAL A 71 -10.59 -7.23 -9.10
CA VAL A 71 -11.92 -6.82 -8.64
C VAL A 71 -12.94 -7.88 -9.04
N ARG A 72 -13.71 -8.36 -8.06
CA ARG A 72 -14.77 -9.34 -8.31
C ARG A 72 -16.01 -8.60 -8.80
N ASN A 73 -16.47 -8.95 -10.00
CA ASN A 73 -17.72 -8.48 -10.57
C ASN A 73 -18.65 -9.69 -10.80
N GLY A 74 -19.51 -9.97 -9.82
CA GLY A 74 -20.35 -11.16 -9.82
C GLY A 74 -19.52 -12.45 -9.82
N ASN A 75 -19.69 -13.26 -10.88
CA ASN A 75 -18.97 -14.53 -11.08
C ASN A 75 -17.64 -14.35 -11.83
N SER A 76 -17.29 -13.14 -12.24
CA SER A 76 -16.09 -12.85 -13.01
C SER A 76 -15.13 -11.96 -12.21
N GLN A 77 -13.84 -12.04 -12.54
CA GLN A 77 -12.79 -11.24 -11.94
C GLN A 77 -12.14 -10.41 -13.04
N ILE A 78 -12.14 -9.10 -12.86
CA ILE A 78 -11.46 -8.17 -13.77
C ILE A 78 -10.11 -7.80 -13.19
N VAL A 79 -9.12 -7.68 -14.06
CA VAL A 79 -7.77 -7.23 -13.70
C VAL A 79 -7.60 -5.80 -14.17
N VAL A 80 -7.29 -4.89 -13.26
CA VAL A 80 -7.14 -3.47 -13.55
C VAL A 80 -5.74 -3.02 -13.11
N PRO A 81 -4.93 -2.44 -14.01
CA PRO A 81 -3.65 -1.87 -13.61
C PRO A 81 -3.87 -0.63 -12.74
N GLY A 82 -3.05 -0.50 -11.70
CA GLY A 82 -3.03 0.64 -10.79
C GLY A 82 -1.62 1.03 -10.40
N ARG A 83 -1.52 2.11 -9.64
CA ARG A 83 -0.25 2.62 -9.11
C ARG A 83 -0.39 2.93 -7.62
N ALA A 84 0.38 2.25 -6.78
CA ALA A 84 0.44 2.54 -5.36
C ALA A 84 1.25 3.82 -5.14
N THR A 85 0.68 4.75 -4.37
CA THR A 85 1.26 6.07 -4.04
C THR A 85 1.74 6.13 -2.60
N GLU A 86 1.13 5.36 -1.71
CA GLU A 86 1.50 5.25 -0.31
C GLU A 86 1.34 3.82 0.18
N ILE A 87 2.25 3.31 0.99
CA ILE A 87 2.10 2.01 1.64
C ILE A 87 2.42 2.10 3.13
N SER A 88 1.73 1.31 3.93
CA SER A 88 1.94 1.11 5.35
C SER A 88 1.60 -0.32 5.73
N GLU A 89 1.94 -0.74 6.93
CA GLU A 89 1.62 -2.09 7.41
C GLU A 89 0.12 -2.40 7.45
N GLY A 90 -0.72 -1.38 7.68
CA GLY A 90 -2.18 -1.55 7.72
C GLY A 90 -2.91 -1.31 6.41
N GLY A 91 -2.23 -0.90 5.34
CA GLY A 91 -2.92 -0.52 4.11
C GLY A 91 -2.08 0.32 3.16
N MET A 92 -2.67 0.68 2.02
CA MET A 92 -2.04 1.46 0.97
C MET A 92 -2.98 2.53 0.38
N GLY A 93 -2.39 3.59 -0.14
CA GLY A 93 -3.02 4.50 -1.08
C GLY A 93 -2.64 4.12 -2.51
N PHE A 94 -3.60 4.10 -3.42
CA PHE A 94 -3.34 3.82 -4.83
C PHE A 94 -4.27 4.61 -5.75
N CYS A 95 -3.87 4.73 -7.02
CA CYS A 95 -4.69 5.30 -8.08
C CYS A 95 -4.95 4.26 -9.16
N ALA A 96 -6.20 4.17 -9.63
CA ALA A 96 -6.57 3.26 -10.71
C ALA A 96 -7.76 3.79 -11.53
N GLY A 97 -7.83 3.38 -12.79
CA GLY A 97 -8.90 3.76 -13.73
C GLY A 97 -10.18 2.95 -13.55
N ILE A 98 -10.62 2.73 -12.30
CA ILE A 98 -11.84 2.01 -11.96
C ILE A 98 -12.60 2.75 -10.87
N ASP A 99 -13.92 2.76 -10.96
CA ASP A 99 -14.78 3.29 -9.91
C ASP A 99 -15.01 2.24 -8.82
N LEU A 100 -14.35 2.44 -7.68
CA LEU A 100 -14.53 1.64 -6.47
C LEU A 100 -15.25 2.48 -5.40
N ASN A 101 -16.05 1.84 -4.57
CA ASN A 101 -16.76 2.47 -3.46
C ASN A 101 -16.18 2.02 -2.11
N PRO A 102 -16.25 2.88 -1.07
CA PRO A 102 -15.94 2.44 0.28
C PRO A 102 -16.77 1.23 0.69
N GLY A 103 -16.11 0.20 1.19
CA GLY A 103 -16.69 -1.11 1.50
C GLY A 103 -16.39 -2.19 0.46
N ASP A 104 -15.95 -1.83 -0.75
CA ASP A 104 -15.62 -2.80 -1.78
C ASP A 104 -14.37 -3.62 -1.40
N LEU A 105 -14.45 -4.92 -1.66
CA LEU A 105 -13.37 -5.88 -1.45
C LEU A 105 -12.64 -6.14 -2.76
N LEU A 106 -11.31 -6.10 -2.70
CA LEU A 106 -10.46 -6.41 -3.84
C LEU A 106 -9.14 -7.04 -3.38
N GLU A 107 -8.50 -7.76 -4.30
CA GLU A 107 -7.13 -8.21 -4.10
C GLU A 107 -6.18 -7.30 -4.88
N VAL A 108 -5.05 -6.95 -4.27
CA VAL A 108 -3.96 -6.25 -4.94
C VAL A 108 -2.78 -7.19 -5.08
N GLN A 109 -2.16 -7.21 -6.26
CA GLN A 109 -0.89 -7.87 -6.50
C GLN A 109 0.17 -6.83 -6.81
N PHE A 110 1.31 -6.95 -6.14
CA PHE A 110 2.51 -6.20 -6.49
C PHE A 110 3.22 -6.94 -7.62
N GLU A 111 3.89 -6.20 -8.52
CA GLU A 111 4.64 -6.82 -9.63
C GLU A 111 5.72 -7.76 -9.10
N GLU A 112 6.47 -7.29 -8.10
CA GLU A 112 7.39 -8.08 -7.30
C GLU A 112 7.35 -7.61 -5.83
N PRO A 113 7.26 -8.53 -4.85
CA PRO A 113 6.97 -9.96 -4.99
C PRO A 113 5.52 -10.17 -5.48
N GLY A 114 5.30 -11.19 -6.32
CA GLY A 114 4.01 -11.51 -6.95
C GLY A 114 2.90 -11.96 -6.00
N THR A 115 2.94 -11.56 -4.74
CA THR A 115 1.96 -11.91 -3.72
C THR A 115 0.71 -11.05 -3.83
N ARG A 116 -0.45 -11.68 -3.58
CA ARG A 116 -1.75 -11.01 -3.54
C ARG A 116 -2.16 -10.70 -2.10
N VAL A 117 -2.67 -9.50 -1.89
CA VAL A 117 -3.17 -9.03 -0.60
C VAL A 117 -4.62 -8.62 -0.74
N MET A 118 -5.49 -9.19 0.09
CA MET A 118 -6.89 -8.75 0.16
C MET A 118 -6.99 -7.44 0.94
N GLY A 119 -7.87 -6.56 0.49
CA GLY A 119 -8.15 -5.33 1.19
C GLY A 119 -9.58 -4.83 0.98
N VAL A 120 -9.96 -3.88 1.83
CA VAL A 120 -11.24 -3.18 1.75
C VAL A 120 -11.00 -1.70 1.47
N ILE A 121 -11.78 -1.12 0.56
CA ILE A 121 -11.72 0.31 0.29
C ILE A 121 -12.33 1.06 1.48
N ARG A 122 -11.55 1.98 2.07
CA ARG A 122 -12.00 2.82 3.20
C ARG A 122 -12.24 4.26 2.80
N SER A 123 -11.54 4.74 1.78
CA SER A 123 -11.66 6.11 1.29
C SER A 123 -11.55 6.19 -0.22
N ARG A 124 -12.30 7.11 -0.81
CA ARG A 124 -12.25 7.46 -2.22
C ARG A 124 -12.13 8.97 -2.36
N ALA A 125 -11.23 9.42 -3.22
CA ALA A 125 -11.14 10.77 -3.71
C ALA A 125 -10.88 10.71 -5.22
N ALA A 126 -11.93 10.88 -6.03
CA ALA A 126 -11.89 10.66 -7.49
C ALA A 126 -11.35 9.26 -7.85
N TYR A 127 -10.17 9.21 -8.47
CA TYR A 127 -9.46 7.98 -8.86
C TYR A 127 -8.37 7.54 -7.87
N SER A 128 -8.28 8.21 -6.72
CA SER A 128 -7.40 7.86 -5.62
C SER A 128 -8.18 7.15 -4.52
N PHE A 129 -7.66 6.02 -4.08
CA PHE A 129 -8.33 5.13 -3.14
C PHE A 129 -7.41 4.77 -1.98
N GLY A 130 -8.02 4.65 -0.79
CA GLY A 130 -7.37 4.09 0.39
C GLY A 130 -7.85 2.66 0.60
N LEU A 131 -6.93 1.71 0.49
CA LEU A 131 -7.13 0.30 0.79
C LEU A 131 -6.61 0.00 2.19
N GLU A 132 -7.44 -0.60 3.02
CA GLU A 132 -7.00 -1.22 4.28
C GLU A 132 -6.76 -2.70 4.01
N PHE A 133 -5.57 -3.20 4.34
CA PHE A 133 -5.26 -4.60 4.17
C PHE A 133 -6.07 -5.42 5.17
N LEU A 134 -6.72 -6.46 4.68
CA LEU A 134 -7.38 -7.41 5.55
C LEU A 134 -6.30 -8.37 6.03
N SER A 135 -5.95 -8.26 7.31
CA SER A 135 -5.29 -9.37 7.99
C SER A 135 -6.22 -10.58 7.88
N PRO A 136 -5.69 -11.79 7.64
CA PRO A 136 -6.47 -13.00 7.88
C PRO A 136 -6.89 -12.94 9.36
N LEU A 137 -8.19 -12.77 9.61
CA LEU A 137 -8.71 -13.03 10.95
C LEU A 137 -8.39 -14.50 11.20
N ALA A 138 -7.51 -14.75 12.17
CA ALA A 138 -7.40 -16.05 12.78
C ALA A 138 -8.78 -16.41 13.33
N VAL A 139 -9.51 -17.24 12.58
CA VAL A 139 -10.69 -17.96 13.08
C VAL A 139 -10.25 -19.30 13.63
#